data_AF-A0A3S1CMF6-F1
#
_entry.id   AF-A0A3S1CMF6-F1
#
_cell.length_a   1.000
_cell.length_b   1.000
_cell.length_c   1.000
_cell.angle_alpha   90.00
_cell.angle_beta   90.00
_cell.angle_gamma   90.00
#
_symmetry.space_group_name_H-M   'P 1'
#
loop_
_entity.id
_entity.type
_entity.pdbx_description
1 polymer ?
#
loop_
_entity_poly.entity_id
_entity_poly.type
_entity_poly.pdbx_seq_one_letter_code
_entity_poly.pdbx_strand_id
1 'polypeptide(L)' 'MTVPDMTAPASTAPLDFFWFIPTHGDGSYLGSEEQQRPPEFGYFKEIAQAVDRLGFPGVLLPTGQNCEDSW' A
#
# COMPACT_ATOMS: atom_id res chain seq x y z
N MET A 1 -16.65 24.80 -35.76
CA MET A 1 -16.67 24.40 -34.33
C MET A 1 -16.28 22.93 -34.29
N THR A 2 -14.98 22.66 -34.19
CA THR A 2 -14.40 21.32 -34.32
C THR A 2 -14.42 20.67 -32.94
N VAL A 3 -15.11 19.54 -32.81
CA VAL A 3 -15.13 18.72 -31.60
C VAL A 3 -13.74 18.14 -31.34
N PRO A 4 -13.19 18.18 -30.11
CA PRO A 4 -11.93 17.53 -29.80
C PRO A 4 -12.14 16.01 -29.73
N ASP A 5 -11.30 15.29 -30.48
CA ASP A 5 -11.21 13.83 -30.48
C ASP A 5 -10.79 13.31 -29.10
N MET A 6 -11.59 12.40 -28.51
CA MET A 6 -11.37 11.80 -27.19
C MET A 6 -10.55 10.50 -27.25
N THR A 7 -9.88 10.22 -28.38
CA THR A 7 -9.12 8.98 -28.58
C THR A 7 -7.66 9.15 -28.18
N ALA A 8 -7.39 9.44 -26.90
CA ALA A 8 -6.05 9.27 -26.35
C ALA A 8 -5.76 7.77 -26.20
N PRO A 9 -4.62 7.24 -26.67
CA PRO A 9 -4.30 5.83 -26.49
C PRO A 9 -4.17 5.54 -24.99
N ALA A 10 -4.90 4.53 -24.51
CA ALA A 10 -4.68 3.99 -23.17
C ALA A 10 -3.22 3.52 -23.08
N SER A 11 -2.49 4.00 -22.08
CA SER A 11 -1.10 3.64 -21.82
C SER A 11 -0.95 2.11 -21.74
N THR A 12 -0.22 1.51 -22.68
CA THR A 12 0.21 0.10 -22.68
C THR A 12 1.43 -0.11 -21.76
N ALA A 13 1.76 0.83 -20.89
CA ALA A 13 2.76 0.58 -19.86
C ALA A 13 2.25 -0.52 -18.91
N PRO A 14 3.10 -1.49 -18.53
CA PRO A 14 2.72 -2.47 -17.52
C PRO A 14 2.29 -1.76 -16.22
N LEU A 15 1.27 -2.29 -15.56
CA LEU A 15 0.75 -1.73 -14.32
C LEU A 15 1.76 -1.95 -13.19
N ASP A 16 2.15 -0.89 -12.51
CA ASP A 16 2.96 -0.97 -11.30
C ASP A 16 2.06 -1.17 -10.08
N PHE A 17 2.20 -2.32 -9.43
CA PHE A 17 1.48 -2.63 -8.20
C PHE A 17 2.35 -2.27 -7.00
N PHE A 18 1.79 -1.53 -6.04
CA PHE A 18 2.46 -1.19 -4.79
C PHE A 18 1.67 -1.75 -3.61
N TRP A 19 2.36 -2.06 -2.53
CA TRP A 19 1.73 -2.57 -1.31
C TRP A 19 1.74 -1.53 -0.20
N PHE A 20 0.77 -1.57 0.71
CA PHE A 20 0.65 -0.65 1.84
C PHE A 20 1.03 -1.34 3.15
N ILE A 21 1.89 -0.70 3.96
CA ILE A 21 2.26 -1.21 5.28
C ILE A 21 1.33 -0.56 6.33
N PRO A 22 0.50 -1.34 7.05
CA PRO A 22 -0.47 -0.80 8.00
C PRO A 22 0.21 -0.45 9.35
N THR A 23 0.88 0.71 9.39
CA THR A 23 1.63 1.17 10.58
C THR A 23 0.74 1.65 11.74
N HIS A 24 -0.57 1.73 11.54
CA HIS A 24 -1.56 2.01 12.60
C HIS A 24 -2.21 0.72 13.16
N GLY A 25 -1.70 -0.45 12.75
CA GLY A 25 -2.35 -1.73 13.00
C GLY A 25 -3.33 -2.08 11.88
N ASP A 26 -3.54 -3.37 11.71
CA ASP A 26 -4.47 -3.94 10.73
C ASP A 26 -5.35 -4.96 11.42
N GLY A 27 -6.51 -5.29 10.88
CA GLY A 27 -7.41 -6.28 11.46
C GLY A 27 -8.42 -6.76 10.44
N SER A 28 -8.98 -7.95 10.68
CA SER A 28 -10.04 -8.51 9.84
C SER A 28 -11.30 -7.65 9.84
N TYR A 29 -11.46 -6.76 10.82
CA TYR A 29 -12.66 -5.96 11.06
C TYR A 29 -12.32 -4.47 11.15
N LEU A 30 -13.07 -3.65 10.42
CA LEU A 30 -12.94 -2.19 10.48
C LEU A 30 -13.56 -1.66 11.78
N GLY A 31 -12.80 -0.85 12.52
CA GLY A 31 -13.30 -0.19 13.74
C GLY A 31 -13.51 -1.11 14.94
N SER A 32 -12.93 -2.31 14.92
CA SER A 32 -12.94 -3.25 16.04
C SER A 32 -11.52 -3.61 16.45
N GLU A 33 -11.28 -3.73 17.75
CA GLU A 33 -10.03 -4.28 18.30
C GLU A 33 -10.00 -5.82 18.20
N GLU A 34 -11.12 -6.44 17.82
CA GLU A 34 -11.22 -7.89 17.64
C GLU A 34 -10.37 -8.34 16.46
N GLN A 35 -9.39 -9.22 16.72
CA GLN A 35 -8.41 -9.70 15.73
C GLN A 35 -7.50 -8.61 15.13
N GLN A 36 -7.32 -7.50 15.85
CA GLN A 36 -6.34 -6.50 15.45
C GLN A 36 -4.92 -7.03 15.63
N ARG A 37 -4.10 -6.89 14.59
CA ARG A 37 -2.66 -7.12 14.58
C ARG A 37 -1.96 -5.82 14.99
N PRO A 38 -1.16 -5.86 16.07
CA PRO A 38 -0.44 -4.67 16.50
C PRO A 38 0.60 -4.24 15.45
N PRO A 39 0.86 -2.92 15.32
CA PRO A 39 1.87 -2.37 14.43
C PRO A 39 3.28 -2.65 14.98
N GLU A 40 3.73 -3.90 14.88
CA GLU A 40 5.05 -4.32 15.34
C GLU A 40 6.06 -4.39 14.19
N PHE A 41 7.32 -4.04 14.49
CA PHE A 41 8.42 -4.13 13.51
C PHE A 41 8.56 -5.51 12.86
N GLY A 42 8.33 -6.59 13.62
CA GLY A 42 8.34 -7.95 13.10
C GLY A 42 7.32 -8.17 11.99
N TYR A 43 6.10 -7.65 12.17
CA TYR A 43 5.03 -7.73 11.19
C TYR A 43 5.34 -6.90 9.93
N PHE A 44 5.91 -5.69 10.08
CA PHE A 44 6.35 -4.89 8.94
C PHE A 44 7.44 -5.58 8.12
N LYS A 45 8.39 -6.23 8.80
CA LYS A 45 9.45 -7.00 8.14
C LYS A 45 8.89 -8.17 7.35
N GLU A 46 7.92 -8.90 7.89
CA GLU A 46 7.27 -10.00 7.18
C GLU A 46 6.54 -9.52 5.92
N ILE A 47 5.81 -8.39 6.02
CA ILE A 47 5.15 -7.78 4.86
C ILE A 47 6.19 -7.35 3.82
N ALA A 48 7.26 -6.65 4.22
CA ALA A 48 8.30 -6.22 3.30
C ALA A 48 8.97 -7.41 2.57
N GLN A 49 9.26 -8.49 3.29
CA GLN A 49 9.82 -9.71 2.70
C GLN A 49 8.83 -10.41 1.76
N ALA A 50 7.54 -10.42 2.07
CA ALA A 50 6.52 -11.00 1.20
C ALA A 50 6.37 -10.19 -0.10
N VAL A 51 6.34 -8.87 0.01
CA VAL A 51 6.21 -7.94 -1.12
C VAL A 51 7.42 -8.03 -2.06
N ASP A 52 8.64 -8.08 -1.49
CA ASP A 52 9.88 -8.29 -2.24
C ASP A 52 9.88 -9.61 -3.01
N ARG A 53 9.49 -10.72 -2.36
CA ARG A 53 9.38 -12.04 -3.01
C ARG A 53 8.33 -12.09 -4.12
N LEU A 54 7.27 -11.30 -4.02
CA LEU A 54 6.20 -11.24 -5.01
C LEU A 54 6.53 -10.31 -6.19
N GLY A 55 7.66 -9.60 -6.15
CA GLY A 55 8.12 -8.76 -7.27
C GLY A 55 7.42 -7.40 -7.37
N PHE A 56 6.85 -6.90 -6.28
CA PHE A 56 6.29 -5.55 -6.27
C PHE A 56 7.42 -4.52 -6.32
N PRO A 57 7.32 -3.46 -7.17
CA PRO A 57 8.32 -2.40 -7.26
C PRO A 57 8.52 -1.57 -5.98
N GLY A 58 7.59 -1.64 -5.02
CA GLY A 58 7.78 -0.98 -3.73
C GLY A 58 6.61 -1.10 -2.76
N VAL A 59 6.85 -0.58 -1.56
CA VAL A 59 5.86 -0.47 -0.46
C VAL A 59 5.65 1.00 -0.09
N LEU A 60 4.41 1.36 0.22
CA LEU A 60 4.03 2.63 0.79
C LEU A 60 4.00 2.52 2.32
N LEU A 61 4.82 3.32 2.97
CA LEU A 61 4.78 3.53 4.41
C LEU A 61 3.95 4.79 4.69
N PRO A 62 2.74 4.67 5.27
CA PRO A 62 1.99 5.84 5.68
C PRO A 62 2.69 6.54 6.85
N THR A 63 3.01 7.81 6.64
CA THR A 63 3.44 8.75 7.69
C THR A 63 2.23 9.55 8.18
N GLY A 64 2.03 9.64 9.49
CA GLY A 64 0.91 10.36 10.10
C GLY A 64 1.09 10.47 11.61
N GLN A 65 0.38 11.38 12.29
CA GLN A 65 0.55 11.65 13.73
C GLN A 65 0.30 10.45 14.66
N ASN A 66 -0.29 9.36 14.15
CA ASN A 66 -0.52 8.10 14.88
C ASN A 66 0.25 6.91 14.27
N CYS A 67 1.30 7.16 13.49
CA CYS A 67 2.16 6.14 12.87
C CYS A 67 3.61 6.32 13.34
N GLU A 68 4.32 5.21 13.56
CA GLU A 68 5.75 5.22 13.86
C GLU A 68 6.53 5.84 12.69
N ASP A 69 7.47 6.72 13.04
CA ASP A 69 8.25 7.58 12.14
C ASP A 69 8.98 6.78 11.05
N SER A 70 8.98 7.29 9.81
CA SER A 70 9.48 6.55 8.61
C SER A 70 10.95 6.81 8.25
N TRP A 71 11.78 7.26 9.20
CA TRP A 71 13.18 7.66 8.96
C TRP A 71 14.20 6.68 9.54
#